data_AF-A0A0N1NDL2-F1
#
_entry.id   AF-A0A0N1NDL2-F1
#
_cell.length_a   1.000
_cell.length_b   1.000
_cell.length_c   1.000
_cell.angle_alpha   90.00
_cell.angle_beta   90.00
_cell.angle_gamma   90.00
#
_symmetry.space_group_name_H-M   'P 1'
#
loop_
_entity.id
_entity.type
_entity.pdbx_description
1 polymer ?
#
loop_
_entity_poly.entity_id
_entity_poly.type
_entity_poly.pdbx_seq_one_letter_code
_entity_poly.pdbx_strand_id
1 'polypeptide(L)'
;MAEAQIILSHSREAGVVAIASGERYPWAHTALAESDFQRDDEGVWHLPADGTQTTVVDLVTCAKRHRTSVHTSSRRFIGDAARDLARLLPGRWHASVEIYSHPAWQEDLVPRIWDSGELGRAVQSERIPYAALLTDMVQGTTLLFIERAGRQLDYLVGAFSPEGLEGGYGDPHAPRSIVLPPFPRRAAQALTDQ
;
A
#
# COMPACT_ATOMS: atom_id res chain seq x y z
N MET A 1 13.03 -10.98 14.53
CA MET A 1 12.15 -11.72 13.60
C MET A 1 10.77 -11.12 13.69
N ALA A 2 10.28 -10.50 12.61
CA ALA A 2 8.92 -9.98 12.56
C ALA A 2 7.90 -11.14 12.51
N GLU A 3 6.99 -11.20 13.48
CA GLU A 3 5.92 -12.20 13.53
C GLU A 3 4.92 -12.02 12.38
N ALA A 4 4.11 -13.06 12.12
CA ALA A 4 3.03 -12.99 11.15
C ALA A 4 1.96 -12.00 11.63
N GLN A 5 1.50 -11.14 10.73
CA GLN A 5 0.46 -10.16 11.03
C GLN A 5 -0.51 -10.01 9.86
N ILE A 6 -1.75 -9.68 10.18
CA ILE A 6 -2.82 -9.34 9.24
C ILE A 6 -3.30 -7.94 9.57
N ILE A 7 -3.29 -7.05 8.58
CA ILE A 7 -3.83 -5.70 8.68
C ILE A 7 -5.18 -5.68 7.98
N LEU A 8 -6.24 -5.38 8.72
CA LEU A 8 -7.59 -5.22 8.22
C LEU A 8 -7.87 -3.76 7.93
N SER A 9 -8.31 -3.44 6.72
CA SER A 9 -8.74 -2.10 6.31
C SER A 9 -10.11 -2.17 5.67
N HIS A 10 -10.85 -1.07 5.68
CA HIS A 10 -12.13 -1.00 4.98
C HIS A 10 -11.94 -0.43 3.56
N SER A 11 -12.46 -1.13 2.56
CA SER A 11 -12.67 -0.64 1.20
C SER A 11 -14.16 -0.37 0.95
N ARG A 12 -14.46 0.75 0.29
CA ARG A 12 -15.81 1.10 -0.14
C ARG A 12 -16.38 0.11 -1.17
N GLU A 13 -15.50 -0.47 -1.99
CA GLU A 13 -15.90 -1.33 -3.11
C GLU A 13 -15.79 -2.81 -2.76
N ALA A 14 -14.77 -3.20 -2.01
CA ALA A 14 -14.48 -4.61 -1.73
C ALA A 14 -14.88 -5.09 -0.32
N GLY A 15 -15.37 -4.19 0.55
CA GLY A 15 -15.70 -4.54 1.94
C GLY A 15 -14.46 -4.55 2.83
N VAL A 16 -14.24 -5.64 3.58
CA VAL A 16 -13.07 -5.76 4.45
C VAL A 16 -11.89 -6.29 3.64
N VAL A 17 -10.80 -5.54 3.65
CA VAL A 17 -9.53 -5.91 3.00
C VAL A 17 -8.54 -6.37 4.04
N ALA A 18 -7.82 -7.46 3.78
CA ALA A 18 -6.77 -8.01 4.62
C ALA A 18 -5.43 -8.03 3.88
N ILE A 19 -4.39 -7.52 4.54
CA ILE A 19 -3.01 -7.62 4.07
C ILE A 19 -2.20 -8.46 5.06
N ALA A 20 -1.71 -9.61 4.59
CA ALA A 20 -0.80 -10.47 5.34
C ALA A 20 0.65 -9.97 5.20
N SER A 21 1.37 -9.87 6.31
CA SER A 21 2.79 -9.48 6.29
C SER A 21 3.59 -10.06 7.45
N GLY A 22 4.92 -9.86 7.42
CA GLY A 22 5.88 -10.38 8.41
C GLY A 22 6.80 -11.44 7.81
N GLU A 23 7.86 -11.84 8.53
CA GLU A 23 8.76 -12.92 8.05
C GLU A 23 8.02 -14.26 7.94
N ARG A 24 6.98 -14.43 8.76
CA ARG A 24 6.12 -15.61 8.78
C ARG A 24 4.76 -15.38 8.13
N TYR A 25 4.68 -14.45 7.18
CA TYR A 25 3.45 -14.15 6.44
C TYR A 25 2.72 -15.36 5.82
N PRO A 26 3.35 -16.51 5.47
CA PRO A 26 2.60 -17.67 4.99
C PRO A 26 1.54 -18.17 5.98
N TRP A 27 1.78 -18.05 7.29
CA TRP A 27 0.78 -18.40 8.31
C TRP A 27 -0.39 -17.41 8.36
N ALA A 28 -0.15 -16.14 8.06
CA ALA A 28 -1.22 -15.16 7.88
C ALA A 28 -2.07 -15.48 6.63
N HIS A 29 -1.43 -15.92 5.53
CA HIS A 29 -2.17 -16.41 4.36
C HIS A 29 -3.00 -17.66 4.66
N THR A 30 -2.45 -18.63 5.39
CA THR A 30 -3.22 -19.83 5.80
C THR A 30 -4.43 -19.44 6.64
N ALA A 31 -4.29 -18.54 7.61
CA ALA A 31 -5.42 -18.07 8.41
C ALA A 31 -6.50 -17.40 7.56
N LEU A 32 -6.13 -16.57 6.59
CA LEU A 32 -7.09 -15.91 5.69
C LEU A 32 -7.80 -16.92 4.77
N ALA A 33 -7.06 -17.87 4.20
CA ALA A 33 -7.62 -18.92 3.35
C ALA A 33 -8.61 -19.84 4.09
N GLU A 34 -8.41 -20.05 5.40
CA GLU A 34 -9.32 -20.81 6.25
C GLU A 34 -10.56 -20.01 6.70
N SER A 35 -10.63 -18.71 6.42
CA SER A 35 -11.62 -17.78 7.00
C SER A 35 -12.49 -17.08 5.95
N ASP A 36 -12.85 -17.77 4.87
CA ASP A 36 -13.70 -17.29 3.75
C ASP A 36 -13.20 -16.02 3.01
N PHE A 37 -12.00 -15.52 3.30
CA PHE A 37 -11.41 -14.44 2.51
C PHE A 37 -11.01 -14.95 1.12
N GLN A 38 -11.29 -14.13 0.12
CA GLN A 38 -10.92 -14.39 -1.27
C GLN A 38 -9.71 -13.54 -1.65
N ARG A 39 -8.76 -14.11 -2.40
CA ARG A 39 -7.58 -13.40 -2.87
C ARG A 39 -7.78 -12.97 -4.31
N ASP A 40 -7.51 -11.70 -4.62
CA ASP A 40 -7.53 -11.19 -5.99
C ASP A 40 -6.18 -11.35 -6.71
N ASP A 41 -6.13 -10.89 -7.96
CA ASP A 41 -4.93 -10.95 -8.81
C ASP A 41 -3.79 -10.02 -8.33
N GLU A 42 -4.11 -8.96 -7.57
CA GLU A 42 -3.12 -8.10 -6.90
C GLU A 42 -2.59 -8.73 -5.60
N GLY A 43 -3.11 -9.91 -5.25
CA GLY A 43 -2.72 -10.67 -4.08
C GLY A 43 -3.37 -10.18 -2.78
N VAL A 44 -4.31 -9.25 -2.86
CA VAL A 44 -5.05 -8.65 -1.75
C VAL A 44 -6.18 -9.59 -1.33
N TRP A 45 -6.40 -9.73 -0.03
CA TRP A 45 -7.49 -10.55 0.49
C TRP A 45 -8.71 -9.69 0.78
N HIS A 46 -9.88 -10.17 0.38
CA HIS A 46 -11.14 -9.46 0.50
C HIS A 46 -12.19 -10.35 1.15
N LEU A 47 -12.97 -9.73 2.02
CA LEU A 47 -14.23 -10.24 2.52
C LEU A 47 -15.31 -9.23 2.08
N PRO A 48 -16.21 -9.62 1.15
CA PRO A 48 -17.27 -8.76 0.65
C PRO A 48 -18.07 -8.05 1.76
N ALA A 49 -18.67 -6.91 1.45
CA ALA A 49 -19.40 -6.09 2.44
C ALA A 49 -20.67 -6.76 3.00
N ASP A 50 -21.23 -7.73 2.28
CA ASP A 50 -22.28 -8.66 2.71
C ASP A 50 -21.74 -9.86 3.51
N GLY A 51 -20.42 -9.95 3.66
CA GLY A 51 -19.73 -10.89 4.51
C GLY A 51 -20.20 -10.80 5.95
N THR A 52 -20.35 -11.95 6.59
CA THR A 52 -20.95 -12.05 7.91
C THR A 52 -19.98 -11.62 9.02
N GLN A 53 -20.49 -11.02 10.10
CA GLN A 53 -19.69 -10.70 11.29
C GLN A 53 -18.96 -11.93 11.87
N THR A 54 -19.54 -13.13 11.68
CA THR A 54 -18.96 -14.42 12.02
C THR A 54 -17.62 -14.67 11.31
N THR A 55 -17.46 -14.26 10.06
CA THR A 55 -16.23 -14.47 9.30
C THR A 55 -15.02 -13.75 9.90
N VAL A 56 -15.21 -12.55 10.47
CA VAL A 56 -14.12 -11.83 11.16
C VAL A 56 -13.77 -12.51 12.49
N VAL A 57 -14.74 -13.08 13.19
CA VAL A 57 -14.51 -13.87 14.41
C VAL A 57 -13.75 -15.16 14.09
N ASP A 58 -14.10 -15.82 12.99
CA ASP A 58 -13.41 -17.01 12.49
C ASP A 58 -11.96 -16.68 12.12
N LEU A 59 -11.73 -15.54 11.45
CA LEU A 59 -10.39 -15.04 11.17
C LEU A 59 -9.56 -14.86 12.44
N VAL A 60 -10.11 -14.21 13.47
CA VAL A 60 -9.38 -14.02 14.74
C VAL A 60 -9.06 -15.37 15.40
N THR A 61 -9.94 -16.36 15.26
CA THR A 61 -9.74 -17.71 15.79
C THR A 61 -8.64 -18.46 15.03
N CYS A 62 -8.68 -18.44 13.70
CA CYS A 62 -7.66 -19.04 12.83
C CYS A 62 -6.31 -18.35 13.00
N ALA A 63 -6.27 -17.01 13.07
CA ALA A 63 -5.04 -16.27 13.28
C ALA A 63 -4.36 -16.64 14.61
N LYS A 64 -5.12 -16.79 15.71
CA LYS A 64 -4.58 -17.27 16.99
C LYS A 64 -3.96 -18.66 16.89
N ARG A 65 -4.62 -19.59 16.16
CA ARG A 65 -4.10 -20.95 15.93
C ARG A 65 -2.74 -20.93 15.22
N HIS A 66 -2.58 -20.02 14.27
CA HIS A 66 -1.40 -19.89 13.43
C HIS A 66 -0.35 -18.90 13.98
N ARG A 67 -0.51 -18.42 15.22
CA ARG A 67 0.37 -17.41 15.86
C ARG A 67 0.53 -16.15 15.01
N THR A 68 -0.58 -15.71 14.43
CA THR A 68 -0.71 -14.52 13.62
C THR A 68 -1.48 -13.46 14.40
N SER A 69 -0.96 -12.24 14.42
CA SER A 69 -1.65 -11.09 14.99
C SER A 69 -2.62 -10.48 13.97
N VAL A 70 -3.73 -9.93 14.44
CA VAL A 70 -4.71 -9.23 13.59
C VAL A 70 -4.86 -7.81 14.12
N HIS A 71 -4.66 -6.83 13.24
CA HIS A 71 -4.76 -5.40 13.55
C HIS A 71 -5.77 -4.75 12.62
N THR A 72 -6.61 -3.87 13.15
CA THR A 72 -7.47 -3.01 12.33
C THR A 72 -6.79 -1.69 12.07
N SER A 73 -6.71 -1.31 10.80
CA SER A 73 -6.30 0.01 10.38
C SER A 73 -7.47 0.98 10.59
N SER A 74 -7.17 2.16 11.11
CA SER A 74 -8.12 3.27 11.13
C SER A 74 -8.21 3.98 9.76
N ARG A 75 -7.40 3.57 8.79
CA ARG A 75 -7.34 4.15 7.44
C ARG A 75 -8.22 3.33 6.48
N ARG A 76 -8.72 3.99 5.45
CA ARG A 76 -9.31 3.30 4.30
C ARG A 76 -8.22 2.57 3.55
N PHE A 77 -8.60 1.48 2.88
CA PHE A 77 -7.69 0.73 2.04
C PHE A 77 -7.03 1.65 0.99
N ILE A 78 -5.70 1.59 0.88
CA ILE A 78 -4.92 2.50 0.03
C ILE A 78 -5.32 2.44 -1.44
N GLY A 79 -5.77 1.26 -1.92
CA GLY A 79 -6.22 1.09 -3.30
C GLY A 79 -7.43 1.97 -3.64
N ASP A 80 -8.34 2.21 -2.69
CA ASP A 80 -9.46 3.15 -2.90
C ASP A 80 -8.96 4.58 -3.09
N ALA A 81 -8.01 5.01 -2.24
CA ALA A 81 -7.45 6.35 -2.29
C ALA A 81 -6.63 6.56 -3.58
N ALA A 82 -5.84 5.56 -3.99
CA ALA A 82 -5.08 5.59 -5.22
C ALA A 82 -5.99 5.63 -6.46
N ARG A 83 -7.08 4.85 -6.50
CA ARG A 83 -8.08 4.89 -7.57
C ARG A 83 -8.85 6.22 -7.61
N ASP A 84 -9.17 6.80 -6.47
CA ASP A 84 -9.77 8.13 -6.40
C ASP A 84 -8.80 9.21 -6.94
N LEU A 85 -7.51 9.11 -6.61
CA LEU A 85 -6.47 10.03 -7.08
C LEU A 85 -6.22 9.88 -8.59
N ALA A 86 -6.01 8.66 -9.10
CA ALA A 86 -5.76 8.38 -10.51
C ALA A 86 -6.86 8.94 -11.44
N ARG A 87 -8.12 8.90 -11.00
CA ARG A 87 -9.26 9.47 -11.75
C ARG A 87 -9.25 11.00 -11.84
N LEU A 88 -8.55 11.67 -10.93
CA LEU A 88 -8.51 13.14 -10.84
C LEU A 88 -7.23 13.73 -11.42
N LEU A 89 -6.21 12.91 -11.65
CA LEU A 89 -4.97 13.35 -12.29
C LEU A 89 -5.19 13.61 -13.79
N PRO A 90 -4.51 14.62 -14.37
CA PRO A 90 -4.58 14.87 -15.80
C PRO A 90 -3.96 13.69 -16.57
N GLY A 91 -4.59 13.32 -17.69
CA GLY A 91 -4.15 12.20 -18.52
C GLY A 91 -4.84 10.89 -18.15
N ARG A 92 -4.17 9.76 -18.43
CA ARG A 92 -4.71 8.41 -18.19
C ARG A 92 -3.84 7.67 -17.19
N TRP A 93 -4.21 7.75 -15.94
CA TRP A 93 -3.53 7.08 -14.84
C TRP A 93 -4.21 5.77 -14.49
N HIS A 94 -3.41 4.74 -14.24
CA HIS A 94 -3.84 3.47 -13.67
C HIS A 94 -3.33 3.36 -12.23
N ALA A 95 -4.15 2.80 -11.35
CA ALA A 95 -3.79 2.53 -9.96
C ALA A 95 -3.81 1.02 -9.71
N SER A 96 -2.74 0.48 -9.13
CA SER A 96 -2.65 -0.90 -8.67
C SER A 96 -2.05 -0.95 -7.26
N VAL A 97 -2.31 -2.02 -6.52
CA VAL A 97 -1.70 -2.24 -5.20
C VAL A 97 -0.55 -3.23 -5.32
N GLU A 98 0.59 -2.90 -4.70
CA GLU A 98 1.70 -3.81 -4.51
C GLU A 98 1.78 -4.23 -3.03
N ILE A 99 1.95 -5.53 -2.79
CA ILE A 99 2.04 -6.10 -1.45
C ILE A 99 3.47 -6.58 -1.19
N TYR A 100 4.08 -6.05 -0.14
CA TYR A 100 5.40 -6.45 0.32
C TYR A 100 5.24 -7.31 1.57
N SER A 101 4.64 -8.50 1.44
CA SER A 101 4.31 -9.35 2.61
C SER A 101 5.54 -9.64 3.47
N HIS A 102 6.64 -10.04 2.83
CA HIS A 102 7.93 -10.25 3.49
C HIS A 102 8.70 -8.92 3.60
N PRO A 103 9.28 -8.57 4.78
CA PRO A 103 10.03 -7.31 4.94
C PRO A 103 11.14 -7.09 3.91
N ALA A 104 11.88 -8.14 3.55
CA ALA A 104 12.95 -8.05 2.55
C ALA A 104 12.47 -7.60 1.16
N TRP A 105 11.21 -7.85 0.78
CA TRP A 105 10.68 -7.41 -0.52
C TRP A 105 10.49 -5.90 -0.60
N GLN A 106 10.38 -5.22 0.54
CA GLN A 106 10.35 -3.76 0.59
C GLN A 106 11.73 -3.16 0.25
N GLU A 107 12.82 -3.88 0.52
CA GLU A 107 14.18 -3.42 0.23
C GLU A 107 14.41 -3.26 -1.28
N ASP A 108 13.71 -4.05 -2.10
CA ASP A 108 13.71 -3.97 -3.57
C ASP A 108 13.10 -2.65 -4.09
N LEU A 109 12.39 -1.88 -3.26
CA LEU A 109 11.86 -0.56 -3.63
C LEU A 109 12.91 0.55 -3.54
N VAL A 110 13.84 0.45 -2.58
CA VAL A 110 14.83 1.50 -2.32
C VAL A 110 15.60 1.92 -3.58
N PRO A 111 16.16 1.00 -4.40
CA PRO A 111 16.87 1.40 -5.61
C PRO A 111 15.97 1.99 -6.70
N ARG A 112 14.65 1.75 -6.65
CA ARG A 112 13.68 2.24 -7.64
C ARG A 112 13.20 3.64 -7.34
N ILE A 113 13.35 4.13 -6.11
CA ILE A 113 12.83 5.44 -5.69
C ILE A 113 13.74 6.55 -6.20
N TRP A 114 13.16 7.48 -6.94
CA TRP A 114 13.81 8.72 -7.37
C TRP A 114 13.28 9.87 -6.51
N ASP A 115 13.85 10.01 -5.32
CA ASP A 115 13.41 10.95 -4.30
C ASP A 115 14.60 11.65 -3.61
N SER A 116 14.47 12.97 -3.46
CA SER A 116 15.32 13.81 -2.59
C SER A 116 14.59 14.31 -1.33
N GLY A 117 13.38 13.82 -1.09
CA GLY A 117 12.48 14.17 0.00
C GLY A 117 12.40 13.12 1.13
N GLU A 118 11.20 12.97 1.69
CA GLU A 118 10.93 12.12 2.86
C GLU A 118 10.61 10.67 2.45
N LEU A 119 10.16 10.44 1.22
CA LEU A 119 9.68 9.13 0.78
C LEU A 119 10.76 8.06 0.89
N GLY A 120 11.95 8.30 0.35
CA GLY A 120 12.99 7.28 0.39
C GLY A 120 13.48 6.99 1.81
N ARG A 121 13.48 8.00 2.71
CA ARG A 121 13.73 7.79 4.14
C ARG A 121 12.63 6.93 4.77
N ALA A 122 11.36 7.21 4.47
CA ALA A 122 10.24 6.43 4.97
C ALA A 122 10.33 4.97 4.53
N VAL A 123 10.62 4.72 3.24
CA VAL A 123 10.80 3.36 2.71
C VAL A 123 11.98 2.62 3.35
N GLN A 124 13.05 3.31 3.77
CA GLN A 124 14.18 2.68 4.45
C GLN A 124 13.96 2.44 5.94
N SER A 125 13.24 3.32 6.61
CA SER A 125 13.18 3.35 8.08
C SER A 125 11.87 2.85 8.67
N GLU A 126 10.82 2.73 7.86
CA GLU A 126 9.49 2.35 8.29
C GLU A 126 9.06 1.05 7.60
N ARG A 127 8.18 0.28 8.24
CA ARG A 127 7.61 -0.92 7.64
C ARG A 127 6.41 -0.55 6.77
N ILE A 128 6.49 -0.81 5.47
CA ILE A 128 5.47 -0.56 4.46
C ILE A 128 5.01 -1.91 3.87
N PRO A 129 4.00 -2.57 4.47
CA PRO A 129 3.55 -3.90 4.03
C PRO A 129 2.82 -3.89 2.69
N TYR A 130 2.39 -2.73 2.23
CA TYR A 130 1.73 -2.52 0.96
C TYR A 130 1.87 -1.06 0.53
N ALA A 131 1.83 -0.82 -0.77
CA ALA A 131 1.76 0.51 -1.38
C ALA A 131 0.81 0.49 -2.57
N ALA A 132 0.47 1.66 -3.09
CA ALA A 132 -0.17 1.75 -4.40
C ALA A 132 0.81 2.33 -5.42
N LEU A 133 0.72 1.86 -6.65
CA LEU A 133 1.40 2.44 -7.79
C LEU A 133 0.41 3.24 -8.62
N LEU A 134 0.82 4.44 -9.02
CA LEU A 134 0.10 5.26 -9.98
C LEU A 134 0.93 5.32 -11.26
N THR A 135 0.46 4.71 -12.33
CA THR A 135 1.19 4.63 -13.60
C THR A 135 0.47 5.47 -14.66
N ASP A 136 1.17 6.45 -15.22
CA ASP A 136 0.75 7.14 -16.43
C ASP A 136 0.84 6.16 -17.61
N MET A 137 -0.32 5.79 -18.15
CA MET A 137 -0.41 4.81 -19.23
C MET A 137 0.08 5.32 -20.58
N VAL A 138 0.36 6.62 -20.71
CA VAL A 138 0.86 7.25 -21.93
C VAL A 138 2.37 7.48 -21.82
N GLN A 139 2.83 8.06 -20.72
CA GLN A 139 4.25 8.40 -20.53
C GLN A 139 5.06 7.30 -19.85
N GLY A 140 4.41 6.29 -19.27
CA GLY A 140 5.08 5.21 -18.52
C GLY A 140 5.67 5.65 -17.18
N THR A 141 5.39 6.88 -16.74
CA THR A 141 5.84 7.38 -15.43
C THR A 141 5.09 6.65 -14.32
N THR A 142 5.81 6.11 -13.35
CA THR A 142 5.22 5.46 -12.18
C THR A 142 5.54 6.24 -10.92
N LEU A 143 4.51 6.48 -10.11
CA LEU A 143 4.62 7.07 -8.78
C LEU A 143 4.32 6.02 -7.73
N LEU A 144 5.12 6.02 -6.66
CA LEU A 144 4.88 5.26 -5.45
C LEU A 144 4.02 6.09 -4.50
N PHE A 145 2.87 5.55 -4.09
CA PHE A 145 1.93 6.17 -3.16
C PHE A 145 1.84 5.31 -1.89
N ILE A 146 2.26 5.88 -0.76
CA ILE A 146 2.31 5.19 0.53
C ILE A 146 1.53 5.94 1.62
N GLU A 147 1.12 5.20 2.63
CA GLU A 147 0.68 5.78 3.90
C GLU A 147 1.89 6.37 4.65
N ARG A 148 1.74 7.61 5.15
CA ARG A 148 2.78 8.25 5.96
C ARG A 148 2.69 7.80 7.42
N ALA A 149 3.76 7.29 8.02
CA ALA A 149 3.73 6.94 9.45
C ALA A 149 3.73 8.19 10.36
N GLY A 150 3.25 8.01 11.59
CA GLY A 150 3.30 9.06 12.63
C GLY A 150 2.35 10.25 12.46
N ARG A 151 1.73 10.45 11.28
CA ARG A 151 0.69 11.46 11.05
C ARG A 151 -0.56 10.83 10.48
N GLN A 152 -1.68 11.06 11.17
CA GLN A 152 -2.95 10.41 10.86
C GLN A 152 -3.45 10.84 9.47
N LEU A 153 -3.73 9.84 8.61
CA LEU A 153 -4.42 9.96 7.31
C LEU A 153 -3.64 10.58 6.13
N ASP A 154 -2.47 11.18 6.36
CA ASP A 154 -1.66 11.70 5.24
C ASP A 154 -0.99 10.58 4.44
N TYR A 155 -0.74 10.87 3.17
CA TYR A 155 -0.02 10.03 2.23
C TYR A 155 1.28 10.71 1.78
N LEU A 156 2.24 9.90 1.32
CA LEU A 156 3.42 10.37 0.61
C LEU A 156 3.36 9.84 -0.82
N VAL A 157 3.73 10.68 -1.78
CA VAL A 157 3.90 10.31 -3.18
C VAL A 157 5.28 10.72 -3.67
N GLY A 158 5.91 9.88 -4.48
CA GLY A 158 7.17 10.20 -5.15
C GLY A 158 7.38 9.34 -6.37
N ALA A 159 8.29 9.75 -7.24
CA ALA A 159 8.51 9.09 -8.51
C ALA A 159 9.42 7.85 -8.37
N PHE A 160 9.19 6.86 -9.22
CA PHE A 160 10.23 5.89 -9.53
C PHE A 160 11.23 6.46 -10.53
N SER A 161 12.47 5.97 -10.46
CA SER A 161 13.50 6.28 -11.43
C SER A 161 13.06 5.77 -12.81
N PRO A 162 13.19 6.59 -13.87
CA PRO A 162 13.00 6.12 -15.24
C PRO A 162 13.87 4.90 -15.54
N GLU A 163 13.36 3.99 -16.37
CA GLU A 163 14.15 2.83 -16.81
C GLU A 163 15.49 3.27 -17.43
N GLY A 164 16.58 2.64 -17.00
CA GLY A 164 17.93 2.91 -17.51
C GLY A 164 18.65 4.08 -16.86
N LEU A 165 18.05 4.78 -15.89
CA LEU A 165 18.69 5.87 -15.16
C LEU A 165 19.25 5.38 -13.81
N GLU A 166 20.57 5.42 -13.67
CA GLU A 166 21.26 5.17 -12.40
C GLU A 166 21.20 6.44 -11.52
N GLY A 167 20.02 6.71 -10.98
CA GLY A 167 19.74 7.84 -10.10
C GLY A 167 18.76 7.37 -9.03
N GLY A 168 19.28 6.70 -8.01
CA GLY A 168 18.49 6.20 -6.90
C GLY A 168 18.29 7.25 -5.80
N TYR A 169 17.63 6.82 -4.73
CA TYR A 169 17.44 7.58 -3.51
C TYR A 169 18.70 8.34 -3.06
N GLY A 170 18.56 9.64 -2.77
CA GLY A 170 19.66 10.51 -2.34
C GLY A 170 20.35 11.27 -3.48
N ASP A 171 19.92 11.08 -4.73
CA ASP A 171 20.29 11.96 -5.84
C ASP A 171 19.82 13.41 -5.56
N PRO A 172 20.71 14.41 -5.48
CA PRO A 172 20.33 15.80 -5.26
C PRO A 172 19.50 16.40 -6.40
N HIS A 173 19.46 15.74 -7.56
CA HIS A 173 18.63 16.13 -8.70
C HIS A 173 17.28 15.41 -8.75
N ALA A 174 17.04 14.46 -7.85
CA ALA A 174 15.75 13.78 -7.76
C ALA A 174 14.64 14.74 -7.33
N PRO A 175 13.40 14.56 -7.84
CA PRO A 175 12.26 15.33 -7.36
C PRO A 175 12.02 15.04 -5.87
N ARG A 176 11.40 16.01 -5.18
CA ARG A 176 11.01 15.82 -3.78
C ARG A 176 9.66 15.12 -3.72
N SER A 177 9.54 14.14 -2.84
CA SER A 177 8.26 13.55 -2.47
C SER A 177 7.28 14.61 -1.97
N ILE A 178 6.01 14.44 -2.29
CA ILE A 178 4.95 15.36 -1.90
C ILE A 178 4.09 14.70 -0.81
N VAL A 179 3.79 15.46 0.23
CA VAL A 179 2.81 15.04 1.25
C VAL A 179 1.42 15.36 0.71
N LEU A 180 0.57 14.33 0.61
CA LEU A 180 -0.79 14.46 0.11
C LEU A 180 -1.81 14.34 1.25
N PRO A 181 -2.79 15.26 1.32
CA PRO A 181 -3.88 15.12 2.27
C PRO A 181 -4.81 13.96 1.87
N PRO A 182 -5.63 13.42 2.80
CA PRO A 182 -6.55 12.32 2.53
C PRO A 182 -7.75 12.68 1.62
N PHE A 183 -7.78 13.89 1.05
CA PHE A 183 -8.88 14.39 0.23
C PHE A 183 -8.47 14.34 -1.24
N PRO A 184 -9.03 13.42 -2.07
CA PRO A 184 -8.54 13.14 -3.41
C PRO A 184 -8.40 14.37 -4.31
N ARG A 185 -9.35 15.31 -4.26
CA ARG A 185 -9.28 16.54 -5.06
C ARG A 185 -8.13 17.46 -4.64
N ARG A 186 -7.88 17.60 -3.33
CA ARG A 186 -6.76 18.41 -2.82
C ARG A 186 -5.43 17.71 -3.09
N ALA A 187 -5.39 16.39 -3.01
CA ALA A 187 -4.22 15.59 -3.37
C ALA A 187 -3.88 15.72 -4.86
N ALA A 188 -4.87 15.60 -5.76
CA ALA A 188 -4.67 15.76 -7.20
C ALA A 188 -4.18 17.16 -7.55
N GLN A 189 -4.74 18.20 -6.91
CA GLN A 189 -4.28 19.57 -7.09
C GLN A 189 -2.82 19.74 -6.64
N ALA A 190 -2.46 19.22 -5.45
CA ALA A 190 -1.09 19.30 -4.95
C ALA A 190 -0.06 18.60 -5.85
N LEU A 191 -0.47 17.56 -6.59
CA LEU A 191 0.39 16.86 -7.54
C LEU A 191 0.51 17.59 -8.89
N THR A 192 -0.53 18.33 -9.29
CA THR A 192 -0.57 19.04 -10.58
C THR A 192 0.06 20.43 -10.51
N ASP A 193 0.08 21.05 -9.33
CA ASP A 193 0.65 22.39 -9.10
C ASP A 193 2.20 22.38 -8.93
N GLN A 194 2.84 21.22 -9.13
CA GLN A 194 4.30 21.00 -9.07
C GLN A 194 4.92 21.00 -10.47
#